data_AF-A0A7C7T4F7-F1
#
_entry.id   AF-A0A7C7T4F7-F1
#
_cell.length_a   1.000
_cell.length_b   1.000
_cell.length_c   1.000
_cell.angle_alpha   90.00
_cell.angle_beta   90.00
_cell.angle_gamma   90.00
#
_symmetry.space_group_name_H-M   'P 1'
#
loop_
_entity.id
_entity.type
_entity.pdbx_description
1 polymer ?
#
loop_
_entity_poly.entity_id
_entity_poly.type
_entity_poly.pdbx_seq_one_letter_code
_entity_poly.pdbx_strand_id
1 'polypeptide(L)'
;LEAGQLSALAAAMLCWSAWTFALLQKTCTLRKGVGKGVTFLFASIYRHRSWLWMVPVYLVGGVFISIAWFRGGDYWMGTLTSLAGIVVGGGMIWLVRIFGSLALQQEAMGFGDVTLMAMIGALLGWQATVVIFFLAPVAALFIAAGHYLTAGKHELAFGPYLALATLAVVGGWARVWFVYTRHYFALGWLLPSVIIISLCAMGIMLWFWRTIRDRIWPLDEVR
;
A
#
# COMPACT_ATOMS: atom_id res chain seq x y z
N LEU A 1 -5.11 27.86 -20.87
CA LEU A 1 -5.15 26.59 -20.12
C LEU A 1 -5.82 25.56 -21.01
N GLU A 2 -5.05 24.61 -21.54
CA GLU A 2 -5.61 23.52 -22.33
C GLU A 2 -6.48 22.62 -21.43
N ALA A 3 -7.55 22.05 -21.98
CA ALA A 3 -8.45 21.15 -21.23
C ALA A 3 -7.72 19.96 -20.57
N GLY A 4 -6.56 19.56 -21.12
CA GLY A 4 -5.68 18.54 -20.55
C GLY A 4 -5.03 18.94 -19.21
N GLN A 5 -4.72 20.21 -19.00
CA GLN A 5 -4.07 20.66 -17.76
C GLN A 5 -5.06 20.77 -16.58
N LEU A 6 -6.31 21.12 -16.88
CA LEU A 6 -7.39 21.17 -15.88
C LEU A 6 -7.80 19.77 -15.43
N SER A 7 -7.88 18.82 -16.36
CA SER A 7 -8.16 17.41 -16.03
C SER A 7 -7.04 16.78 -15.21
N ALA A 8 -5.77 17.10 -15.49
CA ALA A 8 -4.63 16.64 -14.69
C ALA A 8 -4.66 17.21 -13.25
N LEU A 9 -5.00 18.49 -13.07
CA LEU A 9 -5.16 19.08 -11.74
C LEU A 9 -6.33 18.46 -10.97
N ALA A 10 -7.47 18.26 -11.63
CA ALA A 10 -8.63 17.59 -11.03
C ALA A 10 -8.27 16.16 -10.60
N ALA A 11 -7.56 15.40 -11.44
CA ALA A 11 -7.08 14.06 -11.08
C ALA A 11 -6.12 14.08 -9.89
N ALA A 12 -5.21 15.04 -9.81
CA ALA A 12 -4.29 15.19 -8.68
C ALA A 12 -5.02 15.50 -7.36
N MET A 13 -5.99 16.42 -7.39
CA MET A 13 -6.84 16.74 -6.24
C MET A 13 -7.73 15.56 -5.82
N LEU A 14 -8.27 14.81 -6.79
CA LEU A 14 -9.03 13.58 -6.53
C LEU A 14 -8.15 12.49 -5.89
N CYS A 15 -6.93 12.30 -6.37
CA CYS A 15 -5.98 11.36 -5.76
C CYS A 15 -5.65 11.76 -4.31
N TRP A 16 -5.40 13.06 -4.07
CA TRP A 16 -5.10 13.57 -2.74
C TRP A 16 -6.28 13.44 -1.77
N SER A 17 -7.49 13.77 -2.22
CA SER A 17 -8.73 13.59 -1.44
C SER A 17 -9.03 12.11 -1.16
N ALA A 18 -8.86 11.23 -2.15
CA ALA A 18 -9.00 9.79 -1.97
C ALA A 18 -7.99 9.25 -0.94
N TRP A 19 -6.75 9.71 -0.99
CA TRP A 19 -5.71 9.31 -0.05
C TRP A 19 -5.96 9.79 1.37
N THR A 20 -6.27 11.08 1.55
CA THR A 20 -6.61 11.64 2.87
C THR A 20 -7.85 10.98 3.45
N PHE A 21 -8.83 10.63 2.61
CA PHE A 21 -9.98 9.83 3.02
C PHE A 21 -9.58 8.39 3.38
N ALA A 22 -8.63 7.76 2.69
CA ALA A 22 -8.16 6.41 2.97
C ALA A 22 -7.36 6.33 4.29
N LEU A 23 -6.64 7.40 4.65
CA LEU A 23 -5.93 7.52 5.91
C LEU A 23 -6.84 7.63 7.14
N LEU A 24 -8.12 8.02 6.97
CA LEU A 24 -9.09 7.96 8.07
C LEU A 24 -9.31 6.48 8.42
N GLN A 25 -8.87 6.07 9.62
CA GLN A 25 -9.12 4.75 10.17
C GLN A 25 -10.63 4.49 10.25
N LYS A 26 -11.17 3.83 9.22
CA LYS A 26 -12.59 3.48 9.14
C LYS A 26 -12.76 2.02 9.47
N THR A 27 -13.47 1.75 10.55
CA THR A 27 -14.09 0.46 10.80
C THR A 27 -15.32 0.34 9.90
N CYS A 28 -15.14 -0.15 8.68
CA CYS A 28 -16.25 -0.35 7.76
C CYS A 28 -16.93 -1.70 8.05
N THR A 29 -17.81 -1.73 9.06
CA THR A 29 -18.53 -2.95 9.43
C THR A 29 -19.75 -3.14 8.52
N LEU A 30 -19.54 -3.67 7.31
CA LEU A 30 -20.59 -3.88 6.30
C LEU A 30 -21.41 -5.17 6.54
N ARG A 31 -21.64 -5.56 7.80
CA ARG A 31 -22.35 -6.80 8.16
C ARG A 31 -23.86 -6.63 8.34
N LYS A 32 -24.39 -5.39 8.32
CA LYS A 32 -25.80 -5.06 8.58
C LYS A 32 -26.46 -4.17 7.50
N GLY A 33 -25.93 -4.18 6.27
CA GLY A 33 -26.45 -3.43 5.12
C GLY A 33 -25.76 -2.08 4.90
N VAL A 34 -25.70 -1.65 3.63
CA VAL A 34 -24.95 -0.47 3.15
C VAL A 34 -25.39 0.83 3.85
N GLY A 35 -26.70 1.01 4.09
CA GLY A 35 -27.23 2.20 4.75
C GLY A 35 -26.76 2.40 6.20
N LYS A 36 -26.76 1.33 7.01
CA LYS A 36 -26.27 1.38 8.40
C LYS A 36 -24.74 1.43 8.46
N GLY A 37 -24.06 0.79 7.50
CA GLY A 37 -22.61 0.87 7.36
C GLY A 37 -22.10 2.30 7.15
N VAL A 38 -22.80 3.08 6.33
CA VAL A 38 -22.48 4.51 6.11
C VAL A 38 -22.69 5.33 7.38
N THR A 39 -23.76 5.10 8.14
CA THR A 39 -23.98 5.80 9.42
C THR A 39 -22.92 5.43 10.45
N PHE A 40 -22.49 4.17 10.53
CA PHE A 40 -21.37 3.76 11.38
C PHE A 40 -20.02 4.33 10.91
N LEU A 41 -19.83 4.49 9.61
CA LEU A 41 -18.65 5.16 9.03
C LEU A 41 -18.60 6.62 9.50
N PHE A 42 -19.70 7.38 9.34
CA PHE A 42 -19.78 8.76 9.81
C PHE A 42 -19.67 8.88 11.33
N ALA A 43 -20.28 7.96 12.09
CA ALA A 43 -20.16 7.93 13.54
C ALA A 43 -18.72 7.60 14.01
N SER A 44 -18.00 6.72 13.30
CA SER A 44 -16.61 6.38 13.57
C SER A 44 -15.68 7.57 13.31
N ILE A 45 -15.92 8.30 12.21
CA ILE A 45 -15.19 9.52 11.85
C ILE A 45 -15.41 10.64 12.88
N TYR A 46 -16.65 10.83 13.36
CA TYR A 46 -16.96 11.89 14.32
C TYR A 46 -16.51 11.56 15.75
N ARG A 47 -16.54 10.29 16.14
CA ARG A 47 -16.17 9.83 17.49
C ARG A 47 -14.66 9.88 17.73
N HIS A 48 -13.83 9.68 16.70
CA HIS A 48 -12.38 9.80 16.84
C HIS A 48 -11.90 11.20 16.45
N ARG A 49 -11.29 11.90 17.42
CA ARG A 49 -10.66 13.24 17.26
C ARG A 49 -9.55 13.27 16.19
N SER A 50 -9.13 12.12 15.66
CA SER A 50 -8.16 11.99 14.57
C SER A 50 -8.56 12.78 13.32
N TRP A 51 -9.85 12.97 13.03
CA TRP A 51 -10.28 13.77 11.86
C TRP A 51 -9.75 15.22 11.91
N LEU A 52 -9.56 15.79 13.10
CA LEU A 52 -8.98 17.14 13.26
C LEU A 52 -7.52 17.22 12.79
N TRP A 53 -6.77 16.13 12.86
CA TRP A 53 -5.39 16.08 12.35
C TRP A 53 -5.34 15.90 10.85
N MET A 54 -6.41 15.40 10.23
CA MET A 54 -6.44 15.10 8.80
C MET A 54 -6.90 16.30 7.96
N VAL A 55 -7.72 17.19 8.52
CA VAL A 55 -8.11 18.46 7.89
C VAL A 55 -6.89 19.35 7.55
N PRO A 56 -5.96 19.65 8.49
CA PRO A 56 -4.79 20.46 8.16
C PRO A 56 -3.88 19.75 7.17
N VAL A 57 -3.71 18.43 7.26
CA VAL A 57 -2.95 17.65 6.26
C VAL A 57 -3.56 17.83 4.88
N TYR A 58 -4.88 17.66 4.74
CA TYR A 58 -5.59 17.84 3.48
C TYR A 58 -5.39 19.24 2.89
N LEU A 59 -5.54 20.28 3.70
CA LEU A 59 -5.37 21.66 3.28
C LEU A 59 -3.93 21.95 2.83
N VAL A 60 -2.94 21.53 3.63
CA VAL A 60 -1.52 21.72 3.30
C VAL A 60 -1.18 21.02 1.98
N GLY A 61 -1.58 19.76 1.80
CA GLY A 61 -1.33 19.03 0.56
C GLY A 61 -2.04 19.65 -0.66
N GLY A 62 -3.28 20.11 -0.49
CA GLY A 62 -4.01 20.79 -1.56
C GLY A 62 -3.36 22.11 -2.00
N VAL A 63 -2.84 22.88 -1.04
CA VAL A 63 -2.06 24.11 -1.31
C VAL A 63 -0.77 23.76 -2.04
N PHE A 64 -0.03 22.74 -1.60
CA PHE A 64 1.21 22.30 -2.26
C PHE A 64 0.97 21.87 -3.72
N ILE A 65 -0.09 21.09 -3.99
CA ILE A 65 -0.46 20.67 -5.35
C ILE A 65 -0.81 21.88 -6.22
N SER A 66 -1.56 22.83 -5.67
CA SER A 66 -1.95 24.05 -6.38
C SER A 66 -0.72 24.91 -6.71
N ILE A 67 0.21 25.10 -5.77
CA ILE A 67 1.46 25.83 -5.99
C ILE A 67 2.33 25.15 -7.04
N ALA A 68 2.46 23.82 -7.00
CA ALA A 68 3.22 23.05 -7.98
C ALA A 68 2.64 23.18 -9.38
N TRP A 69 1.31 23.20 -9.50
CA TRP A 69 0.62 23.44 -10.76
C TRP A 69 0.88 24.86 -11.30
N PHE A 70 0.82 25.89 -10.45
CA PHE A 70 1.12 27.27 -10.86
C PHE A 70 2.58 27.47 -11.29
N ARG A 71 3.53 26.79 -10.65
CA ARG A 71 4.94 26.84 -11.04
C ARG A 71 5.23 26.11 -12.35
N GLY A 72 4.45 25.09 -12.67
CA GLY A 72 4.62 24.29 -13.89
C GLY A 72 5.97 23.57 -13.97
N GLY A 73 6.26 22.99 -15.14
CA GLY A 73 7.53 22.31 -15.42
C GLY A 73 7.81 21.11 -14.52
N ASP A 74 9.05 21.00 -14.04
CA ASP A 74 9.53 19.86 -13.26
C ASP A 74 8.81 19.70 -11.91
N TYR A 75 8.33 20.80 -11.32
CA TYR A 75 7.58 20.77 -10.06
C TYR A 75 6.24 20.04 -10.20
N TRP A 76 5.56 20.25 -11.33
CA TRP A 76 4.31 19.55 -11.63
C TRP A 76 4.55 18.07 -11.89
N MET A 77 5.59 17.73 -12.66
CA MET A 77 5.95 16.34 -12.94
C MET A 77 6.35 15.57 -11.67
N GLY A 78 7.11 16.22 -10.77
CA GLY A 78 7.46 15.65 -9.47
C GLY A 78 6.23 15.39 -8.61
N THR A 79 5.30 16.33 -8.54
CA THR A 79 4.06 16.19 -7.76
C THR A 79 3.18 15.05 -8.29
N LEU A 80 3.05 14.93 -9.61
CA LEU A 80 2.34 13.80 -10.24
C LEU A 80 3.02 12.46 -9.93
N THR A 81 4.35 12.41 -9.95
CA THR A 81 5.11 11.20 -9.65
C THR A 81 4.96 10.79 -8.18
N SER A 82 4.97 11.75 -7.26
CA SER A 82 4.71 11.52 -5.83
C SER A 82 3.28 11.04 -5.58
N LEU A 83 2.28 11.67 -6.22
CA LEU A 83 0.89 11.24 -6.09
C LEU A 83 0.67 9.84 -6.65
N ALA A 84 1.24 9.54 -7.81
CA ALA A 84 1.23 8.20 -8.38
C ALA A 84 1.90 7.19 -7.44
N GLY A 85 3.01 7.57 -6.81
CA GLY A 85 3.70 6.74 -5.84
C GLY A 85 2.88 6.45 -4.58
N ILE A 86 2.15 7.45 -4.06
CA ILE A 86 1.20 7.26 -2.95
C ILE A 86 0.13 6.24 -3.33
N VAL A 87 -0.49 6.41 -4.50
CA VAL A 87 -1.59 5.56 -4.98
C VAL A 87 -1.09 4.13 -5.22
N VAL A 88 0.04 3.95 -5.89
CA VAL A 88 0.61 2.63 -6.18
C VAL A 88 1.11 1.97 -4.91
N GLY A 89 1.88 2.67 -4.07
CA GLY A 89 2.43 2.13 -2.83
C GLY A 89 1.36 1.75 -1.82
N GLY A 90 0.49 2.70 -1.50
CA GLY A 90 -0.64 2.44 -0.60
C GLY A 90 -1.59 1.39 -1.19
N GLY A 91 -1.91 1.49 -2.48
CA GLY A 91 -2.81 0.57 -3.17
C GLY A 91 -2.32 -0.88 -3.17
N MET A 92 -1.03 -1.13 -3.42
CA MET A 92 -0.48 -2.48 -3.42
C MET A 92 -0.59 -3.16 -2.05
N ILE A 93 -0.13 -2.51 -0.98
CA ILE A 93 -0.21 -3.08 0.38
C ILE A 93 -1.68 -3.21 0.81
N TRP A 94 -2.52 -2.26 0.42
CA TRP A 94 -3.95 -2.33 0.73
C TRP A 94 -4.62 -3.51 0.02
N LEU A 95 -4.27 -3.79 -1.24
CA LEU A 95 -4.73 -5.00 -1.94
C LEU A 95 -4.24 -6.27 -1.26
N VAL A 96 -2.96 -6.34 -0.88
CA VAL A 96 -2.41 -7.47 -0.08
C VAL A 96 -3.22 -7.67 1.18
N ARG A 97 -3.54 -6.59 1.91
CA ARG A 97 -4.35 -6.65 3.12
C ARG A 97 -5.74 -7.21 2.83
N ILE A 98 -6.40 -6.79 1.75
CA ILE A 98 -7.74 -7.30 1.37
C ILE A 98 -7.67 -8.79 1.01
N PHE A 99 -6.79 -9.19 0.09
CA PHE A 99 -6.67 -10.59 -0.35
C PHE A 99 -6.22 -11.51 0.78
N GLY A 100 -5.23 -11.08 1.57
CA GLY A 100 -4.74 -11.82 2.73
C GLY A 100 -5.81 -11.98 3.81
N SER A 101 -6.55 -10.91 4.12
CA SER A 101 -7.61 -10.97 5.15
C SER A 101 -8.80 -11.81 4.68
N LEU A 102 -9.11 -11.80 3.38
CA LEU A 102 -10.14 -12.66 2.81
C LEU A 102 -9.73 -14.14 2.88
N ALA A 103 -8.47 -14.45 2.60
CA ALA A 103 -7.93 -15.81 2.63
C ALA A 103 -7.81 -16.36 4.06
N LEU A 104 -7.30 -15.55 5.00
CA LEU A 104 -7.02 -15.98 6.38
C LEU A 104 -8.17 -15.72 7.37
N GLN A 105 -9.18 -14.93 6.99
CA GLN A 105 -10.25 -14.45 7.90
C GLN A 105 -9.74 -13.73 9.17
N GLN A 106 -8.51 -13.26 9.13
CA GLN A 106 -7.85 -12.49 10.19
C GLN A 106 -7.21 -11.26 9.55
N GLU A 107 -6.96 -10.21 10.34
CA GLU A 107 -6.26 -9.03 9.82
C GLU A 107 -4.84 -9.41 9.39
N ALA A 108 -4.63 -9.55 8.08
CA ALA A 108 -3.38 -10.09 7.54
C ALA A 108 -2.20 -9.12 7.63
N MET A 109 -2.46 -7.82 7.78
CA MET A 109 -1.42 -6.80 7.73
C MET A 109 -1.84 -5.51 8.44
N GLY A 110 -0.89 -4.90 9.15
CA GLY A 110 -1.11 -3.67 9.90
C GLY A 110 -1.33 -2.46 9.00
N PHE A 111 -2.17 -1.52 9.42
CA PHE A 111 -2.38 -0.26 8.70
C PHE A 111 -1.12 0.61 8.61
N GLY A 112 -0.18 0.43 9.55
CA GLY A 112 1.13 1.10 9.53
C GLY A 112 1.92 0.79 8.27
N ASP A 113 1.90 -0.45 7.79
CA ASP A 113 2.67 -0.86 6.59
C ASP A 113 2.11 -0.21 5.32
N VAL A 114 0.78 -0.03 5.23
CA VAL A 114 0.14 0.70 4.12
C VAL A 114 0.61 2.15 4.08
N THR A 115 0.63 2.79 5.25
CA THR A 115 1.03 4.20 5.37
C THR A 115 2.52 4.35 5.08
N LEU A 116 3.37 3.46 5.60
CA LEU A 116 4.81 3.45 5.36
C LEU A 116 5.10 3.30 3.86
N MET A 117 4.43 2.38 3.17
CA MET A 117 4.65 2.18 1.74
C MET A 117 4.17 3.36 0.89
N ALA A 118 3.08 4.00 1.28
CA ALA A 118 2.62 5.21 0.61
C ALA A 118 3.57 6.39 0.81
N MET A 119 4.18 6.52 2.00
CA MET A 119 5.23 7.51 2.25
C MET A 119 6.48 7.24 1.40
N ILE A 120 6.91 5.98 1.34
CA ILE A 120 8.01 5.55 0.47
C ILE A 120 7.70 5.91 -0.99
N GLY A 121 6.48 5.65 -1.44
CA GLY A 121 6.08 5.99 -2.81
C GLY A 121 5.94 7.47 -3.08
N ALA A 122 5.50 8.26 -2.10
CA ALA A 122 5.50 9.72 -2.22
C ALA A 122 6.92 10.28 -2.47
N LEU A 123 7.93 9.68 -1.83
CA LEU A 123 9.32 10.14 -1.86
C LEU A 123 10.09 9.60 -3.06
N LEU A 124 9.96 8.31 -3.37
CA LEU A 124 10.77 7.64 -4.39
C LEU A 124 10.06 7.50 -5.74
N GLY A 125 8.76 7.78 -5.79
CA GLY A 125 7.92 7.61 -6.96
C GLY A 125 7.42 6.17 -7.13
N TRP A 126 6.49 5.98 -8.07
CA TRP A 126 5.79 4.71 -8.23
C TRP A 126 6.69 3.57 -8.74
N GLN A 127 7.71 3.84 -9.56
CA GLN A 127 8.59 2.80 -10.12
C GLN A 127 9.42 2.12 -9.02
N ALA A 128 10.08 2.92 -8.18
CA ALA A 128 10.86 2.40 -7.06
C ALA A 128 9.95 1.64 -6.07
N THR A 129 8.75 2.15 -5.85
CA THR A 129 7.76 1.53 -4.96
C THR A 129 7.40 0.10 -5.37
N VAL A 130 7.16 -0.14 -6.66
CA VAL A 130 6.88 -1.50 -7.16
C VAL A 130 8.07 -2.43 -6.89
N VAL A 131 9.29 -1.97 -7.14
CA VAL A 131 10.50 -2.76 -6.90
C VAL A 131 10.66 -3.10 -5.42
N ILE A 132 10.50 -2.11 -4.53
CA ILE A 132 10.58 -2.30 -3.08
C ILE A 132 9.53 -3.31 -2.60
N PHE A 133 8.32 -3.25 -3.13
CA PHE A 133 7.24 -4.18 -2.78
C PHE A 133 7.62 -5.63 -3.05
N PHE A 134 8.21 -5.93 -4.21
CA PHE A 134 8.63 -7.29 -4.53
C PHE A 134 9.90 -7.72 -3.80
N LEU A 135 10.79 -6.77 -3.50
CA LEU A 135 12.03 -7.07 -2.77
C LEU A 135 11.78 -7.32 -1.28
N ALA A 136 10.75 -6.73 -0.69
CA ALA A 136 10.45 -6.84 0.74
C ALA A 136 10.16 -8.28 1.21
N PRO A 137 9.28 -9.09 0.57
CA PRO A 137 9.10 -10.49 0.91
C PRO A 137 10.37 -11.33 0.73
N VAL A 138 11.20 -11.01 -0.26
CA VAL A 138 12.48 -11.69 -0.49
C VAL A 138 13.45 -11.39 0.66
N ALA A 139 13.57 -10.13 1.06
CA ALA A 139 14.37 -9.73 2.22
C ALA A 139 13.85 -10.38 3.52
N ALA A 140 12.54 -10.43 3.70
CA ALA A 140 11.90 -11.11 4.82
C ALA A 140 12.24 -12.60 4.84
N LEU A 141 12.19 -13.28 3.68
CA LEU A 141 12.52 -14.71 3.56
C LEU A 141 13.97 -15.01 3.95
N PHE A 142 14.94 -14.23 3.46
CA PHE A 142 16.35 -14.42 3.80
C PHE A 142 16.62 -14.25 5.30
N ILE A 143 16.04 -13.21 5.90
CA ILE A 143 16.23 -12.93 7.33
C ILE A 143 15.48 -13.95 8.18
N ALA A 144 14.26 -14.33 7.79
CA ALA A 144 13.48 -15.35 8.48
C ALA A 144 14.19 -16.72 8.42
N ALA A 145 14.82 -17.08 7.31
CA ALA A 145 15.62 -18.29 7.19
C ALA A 145 16.83 -18.28 8.14
N GLY A 146 17.53 -17.15 8.23
CA GLY A 146 18.64 -16.97 9.18
C GLY A 146 18.21 -17.02 10.65
N HIS A 147 17.06 -16.41 10.97
CA HIS A 147 16.50 -16.44 12.33
C HIS A 147 15.94 -17.80 12.71
N TYR A 148 15.31 -18.54 11.78
CA TYR A 148 14.80 -19.88 12.04
C TYR A 148 15.90 -20.85 12.51
N LEU A 149 17.14 -20.62 12.07
CA LEU A 149 18.31 -21.39 12.49
C LEU A 149 18.84 -21.03 13.88
N THR A 150 18.46 -19.87 14.44
CA THR A 150 19.10 -19.30 15.66
C THR A 150 18.14 -19.00 16.81
N ALA A 151 16.87 -18.63 16.54
CA ALA A 151 15.91 -18.28 17.57
C ALA A 151 14.49 -18.70 17.17
N GLY A 152 13.83 -19.47 18.03
CA GLY A 152 12.46 -19.94 17.84
C GLY A 152 11.44 -18.81 17.62
N LYS A 153 10.37 -19.17 16.89
CA LYS A 153 9.19 -18.40 16.44
C LYS A 153 9.01 -17.03 17.10
N HIS A 154 9.26 -15.98 16.32
CA HIS A 154 8.78 -14.63 16.59
C HIS A 154 7.78 -14.24 15.50
N GLU A 155 6.68 -13.61 15.89
CA GLU A 155 5.76 -12.98 14.95
C GLU A 155 6.52 -11.91 14.17
N LEU A 156 6.66 -12.11 12.85
CA LEU A 156 7.45 -11.23 12.01
C LEU A 156 6.61 -10.03 11.57
N ALA A 157 6.90 -8.87 12.16
CA ALA A 157 6.37 -7.60 11.67
C ALA A 157 6.94 -7.29 10.28
N PHE A 158 6.09 -6.90 9.32
CA PHE A 158 6.52 -6.67 7.93
C PHE A 158 7.29 -5.34 7.76
N GLY A 159 6.95 -4.32 8.55
CA GLY A 159 7.53 -2.98 8.47
C GLY A 159 9.07 -2.92 8.42
N PRO A 160 9.82 -3.60 9.30
CA PRO A 160 11.28 -3.62 9.26
C PRO A 160 11.86 -4.17 7.94
N TYR A 161 11.25 -5.21 7.36
CA TYR A 161 11.69 -5.77 6.08
C TYR A 161 11.40 -4.82 4.92
N LEU A 162 10.28 -4.11 4.98
CA LEU A 162 9.95 -3.08 4.01
C LEU A 162 10.94 -1.90 4.08
N ALA A 163 11.35 -1.50 5.29
CA ALA A 163 12.38 -0.48 5.48
C ALA A 163 13.75 -0.95 4.96
N LEU A 164 14.15 -2.20 5.21
CA LEU A 164 15.39 -2.76 4.70
C LEU A 164 15.41 -2.84 3.16
N ALA A 165 14.31 -3.30 2.54
CA ALA A 165 14.19 -3.31 1.09
C ALA A 165 14.27 -1.89 0.52
N THR A 166 13.66 -0.91 1.20
CA THR A 166 13.76 0.50 0.81
C THR A 166 15.19 1.00 0.85
N LEU A 167 15.93 0.73 1.93
CA LEU A 167 17.35 1.13 2.04
C LEU A 167 18.20 0.48 0.95
N ALA A 168 17.97 -0.81 0.66
CA ALA A 168 18.68 -1.50 -0.41
C ALA A 168 18.41 -0.88 -1.79
N VAL A 169 17.16 -0.54 -2.09
CA VAL A 169 16.78 0.10 -3.36
C VAL A 169 17.34 1.51 -3.46
N VAL A 170 17.29 2.32 -2.39
CA VAL A 170 17.85 3.68 -2.38
C VAL A 170 19.37 3.64 -2.57
N GLY A 171 20.09 2.79 -1.83
CA GLY A 171 21.54 2.65 -1.96
C GLY A 171 21.99 2.05 -3.29
N GLY A 172 21.14 1.26 -3.93
CA GLY A 172 21.43 0.55 -5.18
C GLY A 172 20.72 1.09 -6.42
N TRP A 173 20.01 2.22 -6.34
CA TRP A 173 19.00 2.60 -7.34
C TRP A 173 19.53 2.62 -8.76
N ALA A 174 20.70 3.21 -8.99
CA ALA A 174 21.32 3.25 -10.31
C ALA A 174 21.51 1.84 -10.89
N ARG A 175 22.09 0.91 -10.12
CA ARG A 175 22.28 -0.48 -10.58
C ARG A 175 20.96 -1.19 -10.80
N VAL A 176 20.02 -1.03 -9.87
CA VAL A 176 18.69 -1.65 -9.97
C VAL A 176 17.95 -1.17 -11.22
N TRP A 177 18.02 0.13 -11.50
CA TRP A 177 17.38 0.75 -12.65
C TRP A 177 17.93 0.23 -13.97
N PHE A 178 19.26 0.28 -14.14
CA PHE A 178 19.90 -0.08 -15.40
C PHE A 178 19.85 -1.58 -15.70
N VAL A 179 19.96 -2.43 -14.68
CA VAL A 179 20.04 -3.89 -14.87
C VAL A 179 18.64 -4.51 -14.97
N TYR A 180 17.70 -4.08 -14.12
CA TYR A 180 16.41 -4.75 -13.99
C TYR A 180 15.27 -3.87 -14.50
N THR A 181 15.11 -2.68 -13.93
CA THR A 181 13.89 -1.86 -14.10
C THR A 181 13.65 -1.43 -15.55
N ARG A 182 14.69 -1.12 -16.32
CA ARG A 182 14.54 -0.65 -17.71
C ARG A 182 13.81 -1.65 -18.61
N HIS A 183 14.09 -2.95 -18.46
CA HIS A 183 13.47 -4.00 -19.28
C HIS A 183 12.06 -4.33 -18.82
N TYR A 184 11.82 -4.42 -17.51
CA TYR A 184 10.50 -4.74 -16.96
C TYR A 184 9.46 -3.64 -17.19
N PHE A 185 9.88 -2.37 -17.18
CA PHE A 185 8.95 -1.26 -17.41
C PHE A 185 8.70 -0.99 -18.90
N ALA A 186 9.58 -1.44 -19.80
CA ALA A 186 9.33 -1.41 -21.24
C ALA A 186 8.21 -2.37 -21.68
N LEU A 187 7.91 -3.38 -20.86
CA LEU A 187 6.85 -4.36 -21.10
C LEU A 187 5.43 -3.82 -20.81
N GLY A 188 5.31 -2.55 -20.40
CA GLY A 188 4.05 -1.80 -20.33
C GLY A 188 2.97 -2.49 -19.48
N TRP A 189 1.94 -3.02 -20.14
CA TRP A 189 0.77 -3.63 -19.50
C TRP A 189 1.05 -4.94 -18.77
N LEU A 190 2.17 -5.60 -19.06
CA LEU A 190 2.54 -6.84 -18.37
C LEU A 190 2.78 -6.61 -16.88
N LEU A 191 3.30 -5.45 -16.50
CA LEU A 191 3.64 -5.13 -15.11
C LEU A 191 2.42 -5.15 -14.17
N PRO A 192 1.31 -4.43 -14.44
CA PRO A 192 0.11 -4.53 -13.61
C PRO A 192 -0.52 -5.93 -13.64
N SER A 193 -0.45 -6.63 -14.77
CA SER A 193 -0.96 -8.01 -14.85
C SER A 193 -0.18 -8.96 -13.94
N VAL A 194 1.14 -8.87 -13.89
CA VAL A 194 2.01 -9.67 -13.01
C VAL A 194 1.71 -9.36 -11.54
N ILE A 195 1.51 -8.08 -11.18
CA ILE A 195 1.11 -7.71 -9.82
C ILE A 195 -0.20 -8.38 -9.45
N ILE A 196 -1.25 -8.27 -10.28
CA ILE A 196 -2.56 -8.87 -10.00
C ILE A 196 -2.45 -10.39 -9.88
N ILE A 197 -1.74 -11.04 -10.80
CA ILE A 197 -1.53 -12.49 -10.78
C ILE A 197 -0.81 -12.91 -9.49
N SER A 198 0.23 -12.18 -9.08
CA SER A 198 0.97 -12.48 -7.85
C SER A 198 0.11 -12.34 -6.59
N LEU A 199 -0.75 -11.30 -6.51
CA LEU A 199 -1.66 -11.08 -5.40
C LEU A 199 -2.74 -12.17 -5.32
N CYS A 200 -3.30 -12.55 -6.47
CA CYS A 200 -4.25 -13.64 -6.57
C CYS A 200 -3.61 -14.98 -6.15
N ALA A 201 -2.40 -15.27 -6.65
CA ALA A 201 -1.67 -16.48 -6.31
C ALA A 201 -1.38 -16.57 -4.80
N MET A 202 -0.95 -15.46 -4.18
CA MET A 202 -0.77 -15.36 -2.73
C MET A 202 -2.07 -15.66 -1.98
N GLY A 203 -3.19 -15.04 -2.38
CA GLY A 203 -4.50 -15.27 -1.76
C GLY A 203 -4.95 -16.73 -1.85
N ILE A 204 -4.77 -17.36 -3.01
CA ILE A 204 -5.11 -18.78 -3.25
C ILE A 204 -4.23 -19.68 -2.38
N MET A 205 -2.92 -19.43 -2.32
CA MET A 205 -1.99 -20.21 -1.51
C MET A 205 -2.35 -20.16 -0.01
N LEU A 206 -2.65 -18.97 0.52
CA LEU A 206 -3.05 -18.81 1.91
C LEU A 206 -4.39 -19.47 2.21
N TRP A 207 -5.36 -19.37 1.29
CA TRP A 207 -6.66 -20.02 1.41
C TRP A 207 -6.53 -21.55 1.41
N PHE A 208 -5.69 -22.08 0.51
CA PHE A 208 -5.41 -23.51 0.44
C PHE A 208 -4.74 -24.01 1.73
N TRP A 209 -3.72 -23.28 2.20
CA TRP A 209 -3.04 -23.60 3.46
C TRP A 209 -3.99 -23.56 4.66
N ARG A 210 -4.88 -22.56 4.74
CA ARG A 210 -5.91 -22.49 5.78
C ARG A 210 -6.83 -23.71 5.72
N THR A 211 -7.30 -24.06 4.52
CA THR A 211 -8.21 -25.21 4.32
C THR A 211 -7.56 -26.53 4.75
N ILE A 212 -6.25 -26.70 4.51
CA ILE A 212 -5.49 -27.86 4.99
C ILE A 212 -5.35 -27.82 6.51
N ARG A 213 -4.94 -26.68 7.07
CA ARG A 213 -4.74 -26.51 8.51
C ARG A 213 -6.03 -26.80 9.28
N ASP A 214 -7.16 -26.25 8.84
CA ASP A 214 -8.47 -26.43 9.46
C ASP A 214 -8.95 -27.90 9.39
N ARG A 215 -8.48 -28.67 8.39
CA ARG A 215 -8.78 -30.11 8.27
C ARG A 215 -7.87 -31.01 9.10
N ILE A 216 -6.58 -30.67 9.25
CA ILE A 216 -5.60 -31.50 9.96
C ILE A 216 -5.63 -31.22 11.46
N TRP A 217 -5.78 -29.95 11.84
CA TRP A 217 -5.97 -29.50 13.22
C TRP A 217 -7.29 -28.73 13.31
N PRO A 218 -8.45 -29.40 13.22
CA PRO A 218 -9.67 -28.82 13.75
C PRO A 218 -9.39 -28.61 15.24
N LEU A 219 -9.03 -27.39 15.63
CA LEU A 219 -8.76 -27.06 17.03
C LEU A 219 -9.97 -27.55 17.82
N ASP A 220 -9.71 -28.47 18.75
CA ASP A 220 -10.71 -29.00 19.66
C ASP A 220 -11.56 -27.84 20.17
N GLU A 221 -12.87 -27.96 20.00
CA GLU A 221 -13.87 -27.07 20.58
C GLU A 221 -13.71 -27.07 22.11
N VAL A 222 -12.80 -26.26 22.68
CA VAL A 222 -12.79 -26.03 24.13
C VAL A 222 -12.36 -24.59 24.46
N ARG A 223 -13.40 -23.79 24.70
CA ARG A 223 -13.53 -22.53 25.48
C ARG A 223 -13.09 -21.21 24.88
#